data_AF-A0A2S6TFB1-F1
#
_entry.id   AF-A0A2S6TFB1-F1
#
_cell.length_a   1.000
_cell.length_b   1.000
_cell.length_c   1.000
_cell.angle_alpha   90.00
_cell.angle_beta   90.00
_cell.angle_gamma   90.00
#
_symmetry.space_group_name_H-M   'P 1'
#
loop_
_entity.id
_entity.type
_entity.pdbx_description
1 polymer ?
#
loop_
_entity_poly.entity_id
_entity_poly.type
_entity_poly.pdbx_seq_one_letter_code
_entity_poly.pdbx_strand_id
1 'polypeptide(L)'
;MRFNYAKGIHSRQAHANLPEGTYEEELGRDGFFGDQVQFYRLNPNTNWTRIEGPLQPHSIQSYDLIPEDMNDPHGSPVKLLYNEDISLSISRRRESMPFFFRNADGDELHFIHKGGGRFESDFGAMSFEVGDYILVPKGTNYRFVYDTNENFSIIVESRYAISFPDRGVIGQHAPFDYSKLETPEPDPVYESDQGEWELKIKKCDRFTSVFYPFCPMDVVGWAGSLTVLKLNVRDISNLMSEGMHLPPSVHSTFTAKGLYVCTFRPRSLEGNPNVERVPWGHRNIDFDEVFFIHDGQFTMSRTEGGKGAATGSISLNPAGLHHGPEPGVREASRKNWQKDARSEVTALNIDVELPLTMTDAAKAVEVPEYFKTWAVSED
;
A
#
# COMPACT_ATOMS: atom_id res chain seq x y z
N MET A 1 -2.07 -30.01 -11.09
CA MET A 1 -3.20 -29.54 -11.93
C MET A 1 -4.23 -28.97 -10.96
N ARG A 2 -4.44 -27.65 -10.95
CA ARG A 2 -5.56 -27.06 -10.21
C ARG A 2 -6.82 -27.33 -11.06
N PHE A 3 -7.85 -27.93 -10.47
CA PHE A 3 -9.11 -28.20 -11.15
C PHE A 3 -10.15 -27.19 -10.68
N ASN A 4 -10.85 -26.55 -11.62
CA ASN A 4 -11.99 -25.72 -11.29
C ASN A 4 -13.25 -26.59 -11.27
N TYR A 5 -13.92 -26.62 -10.13
CA TYR A 5 -15.22 -27.28 -9.97
C TYR A 5 -16.34 -26.25 -10.13
N ALA A 6 -17.44 -26.66 -10.76
CA ALA A 6 -18.63 -25.82 -10.88
C ALA A 6 -19.90 -26.64 -10.62
N LYS A 7 -20.80 -26.10 -9.79
CA LYS A 7 -22.08 -26.72 -9.38
C LYS A 7 -23.16 -25.65 -9.28
N GLY A 8 -24.40 -26.02 -9.58
CA GLY A 8 -25.54 -25.09 -9.53
C GLY A 8 -25.51 -24.02 -10.64
N ILE A 9 -26.14 -22.88 -10.39
CA ILE A 9 -26.14 -21.72 -11.28
C ILE A 9 -24.83 -20.96 -11.07
N HIS A 10 -24.03 -20.80 -12.13
CA HIS A 10 -22.71 -20.18 -12.06
C HIS A 10 -22.36 -19.50 -13.38
N SER A 11 -21.49 -18.49 -13.33
CA SER A 11 -20.80 -18.07 -14.53
C SER A 11 -19.69 -19.05 -14.90
N ARG A 12 -19.42 -19.17 -16.20
CA ARG A 12 -18.29 -19.95 -16.73
C ARG A 12 -16.97 -19.17 -16.73
N GLN A 13 -17.02 -17.88 -16.42
CA GLN A 13 -15.87 -17.00 -16.27
C GLN A 13 -16.10 -16.16 -15.00
N ALA A 14 -15.15 -16.23 -14.06
CA ALA A 14 -15.22 -15.41 -12.85
C ALA A 14 -15.37 -13.93 -13.22
N HIS A 15 -16.22 -13.22 -12.47
CA HIS A 15 -16.48 -11.78 -12.63
C HIS A 15 -17.00 -11.34 -14.01
N ALA A 16 -17.62 -12.25 -14.76
CA ALA A 16 -18.26 -11.95 -16.04
C ALA A 16 -19.59 -12.69 -16.16
N ASN A 17 -20.57 -12.11 -16.87
CA ASN A 17 -21.90 -12.69 -17.10
C ASN A 17 -22.53 -13.24 -15.80
N LEU A 18 -22.55 -12.42 -14.76
CA LEU A 18 -23.06 -12.83 -13.45
C LEU A 18 -24.50 -13.35 -13.61
N PRO A 19 -24.86 -14.50 -12.98
CA PRO A 19 -26.24 -14.97 -12.99
C PRO A 19 -27.20 -13.88 -12.51
N GLU A 20 -28.32 -13.73 -13.21
CA GLU A 20 -29.31 -12.69 -12.92
C GLU A 20 -29.83 -12.79 -11.48
N GLY A 21 -29.97 -11.65 -10.81
CA GLY A 21 -30.44 -11.58 -9.42
C GLY A 21 -29.45 -12.11 -8.38
N THR A 22 -28.18 -12.31 -8.74
CA THR A 22 -27.14 -12.76 -7.80
C THR A 22 -26.08 -11.70 -7.48
N TYR A 23 -25.46 -11.87 -6.31
CA TYR A 23 -24.32 -11.10 -5.83
C TYR A 23 -23.09 -12.02 -5.80
N GLU A 24 -22.05 -11.66 -6.55
CA GLU A 24 -20.80 -12.41 -6.56
C GLU A 24 -19.97 -12.14 -5.29
N GLU A 25 -19.40 -13.22 -4.75
CA GLU A 25 -18.42 -13.22 -3.66
C GLU A 25 -17.25 -14.14 -3.99
N GLU A 26 -16.02 -13.67 -3.84
CA GLU A 26 -14.85 -14.55 -3.78
C GLU A 26 -14.51 -14.98 -2.36
N LEU A 27 -14.25 -16.27 -2.18
CA LEU A 27 -13.48 -16.80 -1.07
C LEU A 27 -12.13 -17.23 -1.60
N GLY A 28 -11.08 -16.54 -1.17
CA GLY A 28 -9.69 -16.81 -1.56
C GLY A 28 -8.85 -17.32 -0.39
N ARG A 29 -7.77 -18.02 -0.73
CA ARG A 29 -6.65 -18.37 0.15
C ARG A 29 -5.39 -17.67 -0.37
N ASP A 30 -4.41 -17.47 0.51
CA ASP A 30 -3.07 -16.99 0.13
C ASP A 30 -3.09 -15.69 -0.70
N GLY A 31 -3.83 -14.67 -0.26
CA GLY A 31 -3.74 -13.31 -0.85
C GLY A 31 -4.01 -13.24 -2.37
N PHE A 32 -5.01 -13.96 -2.87
CA PHE A 32 -5.32 -14.11 -4.31
C PHE A 32 -4.30 -14.91 -5.15
N PHE A 33 -3.32 -15.58 -4.53
CA PHE A 33 -2.38 -16.49 -5.19
C PHE A 33 -2.77 -17.98 -5.02
N GLY A 34 -3.60 -18.27 -4.03
CA GLY A 34 -4.01 -19.62 -3.64
C GLY A 34 -5.22 -20.18 -4.39
N ASP A 35 -5.88 -21.14 -3.73
CA ASP A 35 -7.16 -21.66 -4.19
C ASP A 35 -8.28 -20.65 -3.91
N GLN A 36 -9.19 -20.52 -4.86
CA GLN A 36 -10.30 -19.58 -4.79
C GLN A 36 -11.60 -20.19 -5.31
N VAL A 37 -12.72 -19.68 -4.80
CA VAL A 37 -14.06 -20.01 -5.30
C VAL A 37 -14.92 -18.76 -5.39
N GLN A 38 -15.67 -18.66 -6.48
CA GLN A 38 -16.66 -17.60 -6.71
C GLN A 38 -18.05 -18.14 -6.35
N PHE A 39 -18.68 -17.51 -5.37
CA PHE A 39 -20.06 -17.76 -4.97
C PHE A 39 -21.00 -16.77 -5.64
N TYR A 40 -22.17 -17.25 -6.04
CA TYR A 40 -23.27 -16.42 -6.54
C TYR A 40 -24.41 -16.47 -5.54
N ARG A 41 -24.55 -15.41 -4.74
CA ARG A 41 -25.47 -15.35 -3.59
C ARG A 41 -26.77 -14.66 -3.95
N LEU A 42 -27.83 -14.97 -3.20
CA LEU A 42 -29.11 -14.26 -3.30
C LEU A 42 -29.09 -12.87 -2.63
N ASN A 43 -28.12 -12.63 -1.73
CA ASN A 43 -28.02 -11.39 -0.95
C ASN A 43 -26.60 -10.81 -1.06
N PRO A 44 -26.46 -9.47 -0.96
CA PRO A 44 -25.14 -8.83 -0.85
C PRO A 44 -24.41 -9.30 0.41
N ASN A 45 -23.08 -9.40 0.34
CA ASN A 45 -22.24 -9.94 1.41
C ASN A 45 -21.81 -8.90 2.46
N THR A 46 -21.89 -7.60 2.13
CA THR A 46 -21.47 -6.49 2.98
C THR A 46 -22.63 -5.68 3.58
N ASN A 47 -23.90 -6.04 3.29
CA ASN A 47 -25.07 -5.35 3.87
C ASN A 47 -25.30 -5.75 5.34
N TRP A 48 -24.34 -5.44 6.21
CA TRP A 48 -24.38 -5.77 7.63
C TRP A 48 -25.32 -4.84 8.38
N THR A 49 -26.12 -5.39 9.28
CA THR A 49 -26.95 -4.61 10.20
C THR A 49 -26.21 -4.25 11.49
N ARG A 50 -25.37 -5.18 11.99
CA ARG A 50 -24.52 -5.01 13.16
C ARG A 50 -23.33 -5.98 13.08
N ILE A 51 -22.21 -5.59 13.70
CA ILE A 51 -21.06 -6.47 13.93
C ILE A 51 -20.75 -6.42 15.43
N GLU A 52 -20.77 -7.58 16.10
CA GLU A 52 -20.47 -7.71 17.53
C GLU A 52 -19.13 -8.43 17.70
N GLY A 53 -18.15 -7.73 18.28
CA GLY A 53 -16.81 -8.26 18.50
C GLY A 53 -15.71 -7.40 17.88
N PRO A 54 -14.45 -7.83 18.02
CA PRO A 54 -13.28 -7.03 17.64
C PRO A 54 -12.99 -7.01 16.14
N LEU A 55 -13.54 -7.95 15.35
CA LEU A 55 -13.32 -8.03 13.91
C LEU A 55 -14.22 -7.01 13.18
N GLN A 56 -13.66 -5.86 12.81
CA GLN A 56 -14.39 -4.74 12.21
C GLN A 56 -13.59 -4.18 11.03
N PRO A 57 -14.24 -3.63 9.99
CA PRO A 57 -13.53 -2.83 9.00
C PRO A 57 -13.21 -1.46 9.61
N HIS A 58 -12.03 -0.94 9.32
CA HIS A 58 -11.54 0.32 9.89
C HIS A 58 -11.22 1.32 8.79
N SER A 59 -11.41 2.61 9.07
CA SER A 59 -10.97 3.70 8.21
C SER A 59 -10.26 4.76 9.05
N ILE A 60 -9.03 5.10 8.69
CA ILE A 60 -8.12 6.00 9.40
C ILE A 60 -7.94 7.26 8.56
N GLN A 61 -8.24 8.43 9.14
CA GLN A 61 -8.00 9.73 8.53
C GLN A 61 -6.56 10.17 8.77
N SER A 62 -5.64 9.72 7.91
CA SER A 62 -4.21 9.88 8.17
C SER A 62 -3.72 11.35 8.28
N TYR A 63 -4.40 12.29 7.62
CA TYR A 63 -4.07 13.70 7.69
C TYR A 63 -4.39 14.34 9.05
N ASP A 64 -5.22 13.69 9.87
CA ASP A 64 -5.54 14.14 11.22
C ASP A 64 -4.49 13.67 12.25
N LEU A 65 -3.57 12.77 11.85
CA LEU A 65 -2.44 12.37 12.69
C LEU A 65 -1.42 13.49 12.79
N ILE A 66 -0.87 13.66 13.99
CA ILE A 66 0.24 14.56 14.28
C ILE A 66 1.41 13.71 14.80
N PRO A 67 2.25 13.14 13.92
CA PRO A 67 3.46 12.43 14.33
C PRO A 67 4.43 13.37 15.05
N GLU A 68 5.29 12.82 15.90
CA GLU A 68 6.34 13.61 16.57
C GLU A 68 7.26 14.29 15.54
N ASP A 69 7.62 13.56 14.48
CA ASP A 69 8.49 14.05 13.41
C ASP A 69 7.92 15.22 12.59
N MET A 70 6.63 15.54 12.74
CA MET A 70 6.00 16.70 12.11
C MET A 70 6.42 18.02 12.75
N ASN A 71 6.66 18.02 14.07
CA ASN A 71 6.94 19.24 14.84
C ASN A 71 8.33 19.22 15.49
N ASP A 72 9.02 18.09 15.49
CA ASP A 72 10.39 17.94 15.97
C ASP A 72 11.24 17.25 14.89
N PRO A 73 12.31 17.88 14.36
CA PRO A 73 13.22 17.21 13.42
C PRO A 73 13.86 15.94 14.01
N HIS A 74 13.97 15.82 15.34
CA HIS A 74 14.44 14.62 16.04
C HIS A 74 13.35 13.58 16.34
N GLY A 75 12.07 13.91 16.11
CA GLY A 75 10.93 13.05 16.36
C GLY A 75 10.88 11.82 15.46
N SER A 76 10.02 10.86 15.83
CA SER A 76 9.82 9.62 15.08
C SER A 76 8.54 9.63 14.24
N PRO A 77 8.47 8.83 13.16
CA PRO A 77 7.22 8.52 12.49
C PRO A 77 6.23 7.86 13.46
N VAL A 78 4.93 8.01 13.21
CA VAL A 78 3.90 7.36 14.03
C VAL A 78 3.54 5.99 13.44
N LYS A 79 3.64 4.94 14.27
CA LYS A 79 3.22 3.58 13.91
C LYS A 79 1.69 3.48 13.99
N LEU A 80 1.06 2.91 12.97
CA LEU A 80 -0.40 2.81 12.85
C LEU A 80 -0.91 1.39 13.01
N LEU A 81 -0.34 0.48 12.20
CA LEU A 81 -0.73 -0.91 12.11
C LEU A 81 0.52 -1.75 12.26
N TYR A 82 0.46 -2.84 13.01
CA TYR A 82 1.62 -3.70 13.19
C TYR A 82 1.25 -5.11 13.61
N ASN A 83 2.13 -6.05 13.31
CA ASN A 83 2.18 -7.36 13.94
C ASN A 83 3.64 -7.64 14.33
N GLU A 84 4.00 -8.92 14.51
CA GLU A 84 5.37 -9.29 14.88
C GLU A 84 6.39 -9.13 13.74
N ASP A 85 5.96 -9.17 12.49
CA ASP A 85 6.82 -9.21 11.30
C ASP A 85 6.80 -7.90 10.50
N ILE A 86 5.63 -7.25 10.41
CA ILE A 86 5.37 -6.07 9.57
C ILE A 86 4.83 -4.93 10.42
N SER A 87 5.22 -3.70 10.09
CA SER A 87 4.53 -2.50 10.59
C SER A 87 4.36 -1.43 9.51
N LEU A 88 3.27 -0.67 9.64
CA LEU A 88 2.94 0.49 8.83
C LEU A 88 3.04 1.74 9.68
N SER A 89 3.83 2.70 9.23
CA SER A 89 3.99 4.00 9.90
C SER A 89 3.79 5.16 8.92
N ILE A 90 3.54 6.34 9.46
CA ILE A 90 3.47 7.59 8.69
C ILE A 90 4.48 8.58 9.25
N SER A 91 5.23 9.21 8.34
CA SER A 91 6.07 10.38 8.60
C SER A 91 5.44 11.63 7.98
N ARG A 92 5.47 12.75 8.71
CA ARG A 92 4.98 14.06 8.23
C ARG A 92 6.00 15.18 8.46
N ARG A 93 7.28 14.87 8.30
CA ARG A 93 8.39 15.80 8.56
C ARG A 93 8.24 17.14 7.86
N ARG A 94 8.46 18.22 8.60
CA ARG A 94 8.56 19.59 8.04
C ARG A 94 9.99 20.04 7.82
N GLU A 95 10.93 19.39 8.49
CA GLU A 95 12.34 19.70 8.47
C GLU A 95 13.14 18.44 8.12
N SER A 96 14.28 18.65 7.47
CA SER A 96 15.27 17.62 7.17
C SER A 96 15.73 16.91 8.44
N MET A 97 16.06 15.63 8.33
CA MET A 97 16.63 14.87 9.43
C MET A 97 18.03 15.42 9.77
N PRO A 98 18.26 15.90 11.01
CA PRO A 98 19.57 16.41 11.44
C PRO A 98 20.54 15.29 11.83
N PHE A 99 20.12 14.03 11.70
CA PHE A 99 20.87 12.81 12.02
C PHE A 99 20.74 11.80 10.88
N PHE A 100 21.69 10.86 10.79
CA PHE A 100 21.52 9.64 10.02
C PHE A 100 20.76 8.61 10.85
N PHE A 101 19.92 7.81 10.20
CA PHE A 101 19.17 6.74 10.81
C PHE A 101 19.58 5.39 10.21
N ARG A 102 19.57 4.35 11.04
CA ARG A 102 19.77 2.96 10.62
C ARG A 102 18.71 2.08 11.28
N ASN A 103 17.86 1.48 10.48
CA ASN A 103 16.98 0.41 10.95
C ASN A 103 17.72 -0.93 10.95
N ALA A 104 18.03 -1.47 12.13
CA ALA A 104 18.64 -2.80 12.30
C ALA A 104 17.62 -3.89 12.69
N ASP A 105 16.32 -3.59 12.55
CA ASP A 105 15.20 -4.52 12.75
C ASP A 105 14.62 -5.05 11.44
N GLY A 106 14.48 -4.22 10.42
CA GLY A 106 13.85 -4.60 9.16
C GLY A 106 14.28 -3.76 7.95
N ASP A 107 13.89 -4.22 6.77
CA ASP A 107 13.89 -3.42 5.55
C ASP A 107 12.74 -2.41 5.62
N GLU A 108 12.93 -1.25 5.02
CA GLU A 108 11.93 -0.17 4.99
C GLU A 108 11.57 0.18 3.56
N LEU A 109 10.29 0.14 3.22
CA LEU A 109 9.76 0.66 1.97
C LEU A 109 9.04 1.98 2.25
N HIS A 110 9.66 3.08 1.84
CA HIS A 110 9.10 4.41 1.94
C HIS A 110 8.35 4.75 0.66
N PHE A 111 7.07 5.06 0.76
CA PHE A 111 6.30 5.63 -0.34
C PHE A 111 6.06 7.12 -0.11
N ILE A 112 6.54 7.95 -1.03
CA ILE A 112 6.46 9.41 -0.94
C ILE A 112 5.10 9.89 -1.44
N HIS A 113 4.17 10.11 -0.51
CA HIS A 113 2.84 10.63 -0.85
C HIS A 113 2.86 12.13 -1.14
N LYS A 114 3.65 12.91 -0.41
CA LYS A 114 3.90 14.34 -0.64
C LYS A 114 5.33 14.72 -0.33
N GLY A 115 5.81 15.78 -0.97
CA GLY A 115 7.13 16.35 -0.75
C GLY A 115 8.17 15.87 -1.76
N GLY A 116 9.42 16.24 -1.51
CA GLY A 116 10.55 15.95 -2.37
C GLY A 116 11.84 16.46 -1.74
N GLY A 117 12.97 15.99 -2.27
CA GLY A 117 14.28 16.41 -1.80
C GLY A 117 15.37 15.42 -2.17
N ARG A 118 16.35 15.29 -1.27
CA ARG A 118 17.50 14.40 -1.41
C ARG A 118 17.47 13.30 -0.34
N PHE A 119 17.57 12.07 -0.79
CA PHE A 119 17.82 10.91 0.05
C PHE A 119 19.34 10.68 0.08
N GLU A 120 19.92 10.64 1.27
CA GLU A 120 21.36 10.43 1.48
C GLU A 120 21.57 9.12 2.24
N SER A 121 22.54 8.30 1.83
CA SER A 121 22.79 6.98 2.42
C SER A 121 24.23 6.52 2.29
N ASP A 122 24.53 5.35 2.85
CA ASP A 122 25.81 4.66 2.62
C ASP A 122 26.10 4.40 1.13
N PHE A 123 25.07 4.30 0.28
CA PHE A 123 25.23 4.10 -1.16
C PHE A 123 25.45 5.41 -1.93
N GLY A 124 25.37 6.54 -1.23
CA GLY A 124 25.44 7.89 -1.78
C GLY A 124 24.09 8.60 -1.77
N ALA A 125 23.94 9.58 -2.65
CA ALA A 125 22.77 10.46 -2.69
C ALA A 125 21.93 10.29 -3.96
N MET A 126 20.62 10.51 -3.84
CA MET A 126 19.71 10.61 -4.98
C MET A 126 18.56 11.57 -4.66
N SER A 127 17.96 12.17 -5.69
CA SER A 127 16.72 12.91 -5.51
C SER A 127 15.53 11.97 -5.38
N PHE A 128 14.51 12.41 -4.64
CA PHE A 128 13.20 11.78 -4.58
C PHE A 128 12.09 12.82 -4.74
N GLU A 129 10.94 12.35 -5.20
CA GLU A 129 9.76 13.14 -5.47
C GLU A 129 8.48 12.35 -5.16
N VAL A 130 7.34 13.00 -5.36
CA VAL A 130 6.02 12.40 -5.16
C VAL A 130 5.84 11.15 -6.02
N GLY A 131 5.32 10.08 -5.40
CA GLY A 131 5.07 8.80 -6.02
C GLY A 131 6.27 7.86 -6.04
N ASP A 132 7.43 8.27 -5.53
CA ASP A 132 8.58 7.38 -5.38
C ASP A 132 8.35 6.36 -4.26
N TYR A 133 8.69 5.12 -4.57
CA TYR A 133 9.07 4.11 -3.61
C TYR A 133 10.57 4.17 -3.41
N ILE A 134 11.04 4.20 -2.16
CA ILE A 134 12.44 4.04 -1.78
C ILE A 134 12.52 2.82 -0.88
N LEU A 135 13.11 1.73 -1.40
CA LEU A 135 13.42 0.53 -0.65
C LEU A 135 14.80 0.69 -0.01
N VAL A 136 14.82 0.75 1.32
CA VAL A 136 16.01 0.85 2.15
C VAL A 136 16.26 -0.50 2.82
N PRO A 137 17.34 -1.22 2.44
CA PRO A 137 17.70 -2.44 3.12
C PRO A 137 18.03 -2.22 4.60
N LYS A 138 17.69 -3.21 5.41
CA LYS A 138 18.07 -3.26 6.82
C LYS A 138 19.56 -3.05 7.02
N GLY A 139 19.92 -2.14 7.91
CA GLY A 139 21.30 -1.83 8.27
C GLY A 139 21.96 -0.71 7.47
N THR A 140 21.28 -0.17 6.45
CA THR A 140 21.74 1.02 5.73
C THR A 140 21.58 2.27 6.59
N ASN A 141 22.63 3.09 6.67
CA ASN A 141 22.53 4.47 7.16
C ASN A 141 21.85 5.32 6.09
N TYR A 142 20.88 6.13 6.50
CA TYR A 142 20.29 7.10 5.60
C TYR A 142 19.73 8.32 6.31
N ARG A 143 19.43 9.37 5.56
CA ARG A 143 18.58 10.46 6.01
C ARG A 143 17.81 11.07 4.85
N PHE A 144 16.66 11.67 5.18
CA PHE A 144 15.89 12.48 4.25
C PHE A 144 16.24 13.97 4.47
N VAL A 145 16.64 14.63 3.39
CA VAL A 145 16.84 16.08 3.31
C VAL A 145 15.74 16.64 2.42
N TYR A 146 14.83 17.42 3.00
CA TYR A 146 13.64 17.90 2.30
C TYR A 146 13.84 19.30 1.73
N ASP A 147 13.32 19.52 0.52
CA ASP A 147 13.23 20.83 -0.12
C ASP A 147 11.92 21.57 0.22
N THR A 148 10.97 20.86 0.85
CA THR A 148 9.65 21.38 1.23
C THR A 148 9.40 21.19 2.72
N ASN A 149 8.45 21.94 3.26
CA ASN A 149 7.95 21.78 4.63
C ASN A 149 6.62 21.01 4.68
N GLU A 150 6.16 20.47 3.55
CA GLU A 150 4.94 19.66 3.44
C GLU A 150 5.30 18.29 2.88
N ASN A 151 5.77 17.40 3.75
CA ASN A 151 6.14 16.04 3.39
C ASN A 151 5.19 15.04 4.04
N PHE A 152 4.93 13.95 3.31
CA PHE A 152 4.14 12.83 3.79
C PHE A 152 4.73 11.56 3.19
N SER A 153 5.18 10.65 4.04
CA SER A 153 5.61 9.32 3.62
C SER A 153 4.85 8.23 4.38
N ILE A 154 4.49 7.17 3.65
CA ILE A 154 4.09 5.89 4.24
C ILE A 154 5.33 5.02 4.33
N ILE A 155 5.51 4.34 5.46
CA ILE A 155 6.66 3.49 5.70
C ILE A 155 6.15 2.09 6.03
N VAL A 156 6.47 1.12 5.18
CA VAL A 156 6.27 -0.30 5.46
C VAL A 156 7.59 -0.86 5.95
N GLU A 157 7.65 -1.29 7.20
CA GLU A 157 8.81 -1.99 7.77
C GLU A 157 8.54 -3.49 7.77
N SER A 158 9.50 -4.28 7.29
CA SER A 158 9.44 -5.74 7.27
C SER A 158 10.67 -6.35 7.92
N ARG A 159 10.48 -7.32 8.82
CA ARG A 159 11.59 -8.11 9.39
C ARG A 159 12.32 -8.97 8.35
N TYR A 160 11.67 -9.30 7.25
CA TYR A 160 12.24 -10.04 6.13
C TYR A 160 12.59 -9.11 4.97
N ALA A 161 13.54 -9.53 4.14
CA ALA A 161 13.96 -8.76 2.99
C ALA A 161 12.78 -8.48 2.04
N ILE A 162 12.60 -7.22 1.67
CA ILE A 162 11.61 -6.82 0.67
C ILE A 162 12.24 -6.96 -0.71
N SER A 163 11.51 -7.56 -1.65
CA SER A 163 11.94 -7.84 -3.00
C SER A 163 10.80 -7.59 -3.99
N PHE A 164 11.05 -7.86 -5.28
CA PHE A 164 10.03 -7.88 -6.31
C PHE A 164 9.36 -9.27 -6.39
N PRO A 165 8.07 -9.35 -6.74
CA PRO A 165 7.40 -10.63 -6.97
C PRO A 165 7.97 -11.38 -8.17
N ASP A 166 7.77 -12.70 -8.21
CA ASP A 166 8.11 -13.50 -9.39
C ASP A 166 7.30 -13.02 -10.60
N ARG A 167 8.01 -12.74 -11.70
CA ARG A 167 7.42 -12.26 -12.95
C ARG A 167 6.88 -13.40 -13.82
N GLY A 168 7.14 -14.67 -13.50
CA GLY A 168 6.56 -15.83 -14.19
C GLY A 168 6.50 -15.67 -15.73
N VAL A 169 5.30 -15.78 -16.31
CA VAL A 169 5.08 -15.72 -17.76
C VAL A 169 4.95 -14.29 -18.33
N ILE A 170 4.78 -13.27 -17.49
CA ILE A 170 4.67 -11.87 -17.96
C ILE A 170 6.03 -11.30 -18.40
N GLY A 171 7.12 -11.93 -17.98
CA GLY A 171 8.48 -11.65 -18.45
C GLY A 171 9.17 -10.48 -17.74
N GLN A 172 10.41 -10.19 -18.13
CA GLN A 172 11.31 -9.28 -17.41
C GLN A 172 11.04 -7.78 -17.61
N HIS A 173 10.05 -7.39 -18.41
CA HIS A 173 9.74 -5.97 -18.67
C HIS A 173 8.44 -5.49 -18.01
N ALA A 174 7.69 -6.41 -17.37
CA ALA A 174 6.42 -6.11 -16.74
C ALA A 174 6.46 -6.45 -15.22
N PRO A 175 5.71 -5.70 -14.37
CA PRO A 175 4.93 -4.51 -14.71
C PRO A 175 5.79 -3.26 -14.97
N PHE A 176 7.09 -3.31 -14.73
CA PHE A 176 8.05 -2.26 -15.10
C PHE A 176 9.38 -2.87 -15.52
N ASP A 177 10.12 -2.18 -16.36
CA ASP A 177 11.49 -2.57 -16.71
C ASP A 177 12.43 -2.29 -15.53
N TYR A 178 13.35 -3.20 -15.22
CA TYR A 178 14.35 -2.95 -14.19
C TYR A 178 15.28 -1.77 -14.51
N SER A 179 15.37 -1.35 -15.77
CA SER A 179 16.06 -0.12 -16.16
C SER A 179 15.41 1.16 -15.62
N LYS A 180 14.19 1.06 -15.05
CA LYS A 180 13.49 2.16 -14.36
C LYS A 180 13.86 2.27 -12.90
N LEU A 181 14.59 1.29 -12.36
CA LEU A 181 15.12 1.36 -11.01
C LEU A 181 16.30 2.33 -11.00
N GLU A 182 16.28 3.23 -10.04
CA GLU A 182 17.39 4.11 -9.73
C GLU A 182 18.05 3.66 -8.42
N THR A 183 19.36 3.85 -8.32
CA THR A 183 20.16 3.62 -7.10
C THR A 183 20.93 4.91 -6.80
N PRO A 184 21.24 5.21 -5.52
CA PRO A 184 22.10 6.34 -5.20
C PRO A 184 23.49 6.20 -5.84
N GLU A 185 24.07 7.36 -6.18
CA GLU A 185 25.45 7.47 -6.64
C GLU A 185 26.35 7.94 -5.48
N PRO A 186 27.51 7.31 -5.24
CA PRO A 186 28.44 7.70 -4.19
C PRO A 186 28.80 9.20 -4.27
N ASP A 187 28.54 9.92 -3.18
CA ASP A 187 28.84 11.35 -3.01
C ASP A 187 29.53 11.56 -1.64
N PRO A 188 30.76 11.06 -1.44
CA PRO A 188 31.41 11.06 -0.13
C PRO A 188 31.71 12.47 0.38
N VAL A 189 31.40 12.72 1.65
CA VAL A 189 31.70 13.96 2.36
C VAL A 189 33.05 13.82 3.07
N TYR A 190 34.11 14.37 2.47
CA TYR A 190 35.49 14.26 2.99
C TYR A 190 35.78 15.18 4.18
N GLU A 191 35.26 16.40 4.13
CA GLU A 191 35.49 17.42 5.15
C GLU A 191 34.14 18.01 5.54
N SER A 192 33.93 18.18 6.84
CA SER A 192 32.72 18.77 7.39
C SER A 192 33.09 19.82 8.42
N ASP A 193 32.53 21.02 8.25
CA ASP A 193 32.62 22.09 9.26
C ASP A 193 31.63 21.88 10.41
N GLN A 194 30.76 20.85 10.34
CA GLN A 194 29.91 20.45 11.46
C GLN A 194 30.73 19.68 12.49
N GLY A 195 30.44 19.93 13.77
CA GLY A 195 31.09 19.25 14.90
C GLY A 195 30.83 17.74 14.92
N GLU A 196 29.87 17.30 15.73
CA GLU A 196 29.53 15.88 15.84
C GLU A 196 28.35 15.53 14.92
N TRP A 197 28.44 14.35 14.29
CA TRP A 197 27.39 13.77 13.47
C TRP A 197 26.69 12.63 14.21
N GLU A 198 25.38 12.73 14.37
CA GLU A 198 24.57 11.69 15.03
C GLU A 198 24.13 10.60 14.04
N LEU A 199 24.35 9.35 14.41
CA LEU A 199 23.72 8.16 13.84
C LEU A 199 22.77 7.54 14.88
N LYS A 200 21.46 7.57 14.61
CA LYS A 200 20.44 6.89 15.40
C LYS A 200 20.19 5.49 14.86
N ILE A 201 20.39 4.47 15.68
CA ILE A 201 20.22 3.06 15.32
C ILE A 201 18.99 2.52 16.04
N LYS A 202 18.03 1.98 15.28
CA LYS A 202 16.90 1.21 15.83
C LYS A 202 17.27 -0.27 15.90
N LYS A 203 17.16 -0.89 17.08
CA LYS A 203 17.27 -2.33 17.28
C LYS A 203 16.34 -2.83 18.37
N CYS A 204 15.54 -3.84 18.06
CA CYS A 204 14.47 -4.39 18.88
C CYS A 204 13.52 -3.29 19.39
N ASP A 205 13.10 -2.40 18.47
CA ASP A 205 12.28 -1.21 18.77
C ASP A 205 12.88 -0.27 19.82
N ARG A 206 14.19 -0.36 20.09
CA ARG A 206 14.94 0.57 20.93
C ARG A 206 15.92 1.37 20.10
N PHE A 207 16.16 2.61 20.51
CA PHE A 207 17.04 3.54 19.80
C PHE A 207 18.36 3.72 20.55
N THR A 208 19.46 3.79 19.81
CA THR A 208 20.80 4.11 20.31
C THR A 208 21.40 5.18 19.42
N SER A 209 21.91 6.27 20.01
CA SER A 209 22.64 7.30 19.28
C SER A 209 24.14 7.05 19.38
N VAL A 210 24.82 7.12 18.23
CA VAL A 210 26.28 7.07 18.09
C VAL A 210 26.72 8.38 17.46
N PHE A 211 27.80 8.97 17.96
CA PHE A 211 28.30 10.26 17.49
C PHE A 211 29.66 10.09 16.84
N TYR A 212 29.82 10.63 15.64
CA TYR A 212 31.04 10.58 14.85
C TYR A 212 31.63 11.99 14.68
N PRO A 213 32.97 12.12 14.67
CA PRO A 213 33.62 13.38 14.31
C PRO A 213 33.69 13.60 12.79
N PHE A 214 32.97 12.79 12.01
CA PHE A 214 32.90 12.83 10.54
C PHE A 214 31.49 12.46 10.07
N CYS A 215 31.14 12.89 8.85
CA CYS A 215 29.86 12.55 8.24
C CYS A 215 29.82 11.05 7.90
N PRO A 216 28.78 10.29 8.31
CA PRO A 216 28.63 8.87 7.96
C PRO A 216 28.49 8.59 6.44
N MET A 217 28.25 9.61 5.62
CA MET A 217 28.25 9.49 4.15
C MET A 217 29.69 9.62 3.61
N ASP A 218 30.55 8.65 3.95
CA ASP A 218 31.98 8.62 3.63
C ASP A 218 32.38 7.51 2.64
N VAL A 219 31.40 6.78 2.09
CA VAL A 219 31.61 5.68 1.13
C VAL A 219 32.00 6.24 -0.24
N VAL A 220 33.23 5.94 -0.66
CA VAL A 220 33.78 6.36 -1.97
C VAL A 220 33.35 5.48 -3.15
N GLY A 221 32.79 4.30 -2.87
CA GLY A 221 32.35 3.34 -3.88
C GLY A 221 31.97 2.00 -3.26
N TRP A 222 31.13 1.22 -3.97
CA TRP A 222 30.62 -0.06 -3.49
C TRP A 222 30.49 -1.07 -4.65
N ALA A 223 30.52 -2.36 -4.31
CA ALA A 223 30.27 -3.46 -5.25
C ALA A 223 29.53 -4.59 -4.52
N GLY A 224 28.40 -5.02 -5.08
CA GLY A 224 27.55 -6.05 -4.46
C GLY A 224 26.18 -6.13 -5.11
N SER A 225 25.30 -6.95 -4.53
CA SER A 225 23.92 -7.15 -4.99
C SER A 225 22.87 -6.49 -4.09
N LEU A 226 23.30 -5.75 -3.06
CA LEU A 226 22.44 -5.07 -2.11
C LEU A 226 22.65 -3.57 -2.28
N THR A 227 21.56 -2.84 -2.52
CA THR A 227 21.56 -1.38 -2.62
C THR A 227 20.19 -0.82 -2.23
N VAL A 228 20.14 0.49 -1.99
CA VAL A 228 18.87 1.23 -1.95
C VAL A 228 18.32 1.31 -3.38
N LEU A 229 17.02 1.06 -3.52
CA LEU A 229 16.34 1.14 -4.81
C LEU A 229 15.24 2.18 -4.77
N LYS A 230 15.13 2.97 -5.84
CA LYS A 230 14.02 3.89 -6.09
C LYS A 230 13.23 3.46 -7.32
N LEU A 231 11.90 3.50 -7.21
CA LEU A 231 10.96 3.26 -8.31
C LEU A 231 9.79 4.24 -8.20
N ASN A 232 9.53 5.03 -9.24
CA ASN A 232 8.35 5.90 -9.24
C ASN A 232 7.10 5.16 -9.70
N VAL A 233 5.95 5.44 -9.06
CA VAL A 233 4.65 4.90 -9.46
C VAL A 233 4.35 5.14 -10.94
N ARG A 234 4.77 6.27 -11.52
CA ARG A 234 4.52 6.57 -12.93
C ARG A 234 5.19 5.61 -13.91
N ASP A 235 6.24 4.91 -13.48
CA ASP A 235 7.00 3.96 -14.29
C ASP A 235 6.45 2.53 -14.20
N ILE A 236 5.45 2.29 -13.35
CA ILE A 236 4.74 1.00 -13.23
C ILE A 236 3.62 0.94 -14.26
N SER A 237 3.62 -0.08 -15.12
CA SER A 237 2.54 -0.32 -16.10
C SER A 237 1.43 -1.18 -15.51
N ASN A 238 0.18 -0.87 -15.87
CA ASN A 238 -0.96 -1.70 -15.50
C ASN A 238 -1.01 -2.97 -16.36
N LEU A 239 -1.06 -4.13 -15.72
CA LEU A 239 -1.48 -5.36 -16.36
C LEU A 239 -3.01 -5.36 -16.46
N MET A 240 -3.50 -5.58 -17.67
CA MET A 240 -4.90 -5.41 -18.02
C MET A 240 -5.38 -6.59 -18.85
N SER A 241 -6.67 -6.87 -18.77
CA SER A 241 -7.34 -7.78 -19.68
C SER A 241 -8.61 -7.14 -20.24
N GLU A 242 -8.88 -7.40 -21.51
CA GLU A 242 -10.11 -6.94 -22.16
C GLU A 242 -11.34 -7.74 -21.72
N GLY A 243 -11.15 -9.04 -21.48
CA GLY A 243 -12.23 -10.02 -21.34
C GLY A 243 -12.40 -10.64 -19.95
N MET A 244 -11.57 -10.26 -18.98
CA MET A 244 -11.72 -10.67 -17.58
C MET A 244 -11.18 -9.58 -16.65
N HIS A 245 -11.73 -9.50 -15.45
CA HIS A 245 -11.15 -8.67 -14.40
C HIS A 245 -10.04 -9.44 -13.72
N LEU A 246 -8.86 -8.83 -13.64
CA LEU A 246 -7.70 -9.46 -13.03
C LEU A 246 -7.74 -9.25 -11.51
N PRO A 247 -7.34 -10.24 -10.71
CA PRO A 247 -7.29 -10.08 -9.26
C PRO A 247 -6.22 -9.04 -8.85
N PRO A 248 -6.36 -8.42 -7.66
CA PRO A 248 -5.39 -7.45 -7.13
C PRO A 248 -3.93 -7.89 -7.20
N SER A 249 -3.67 -9.19 -7.07
CA SER A 249 -2.31 -9.77 -7.12
C SER A 249 -1.52 -9.43 -8.37
N VAL A 250 -2.17 -9.16 -9.52
CA VAL A 250 -1.45 -8.73 -10.74
C VAL A 250 -0.82 -7.34 -10.61
N HIS A 251 -1.24 -6.55 -9.61
CA HIS A 251 -0.70 -5.23 -9.31
C HIS A 251 0.44 -5.26 -8.27
N SER A 252 0.86 -6.46 -7.83
CA SER A 252 1.97 -6.64 -6.89
C SER A 252 3.24 -5.96 -7.41
N THR A 253 3.76 -5.02 -6.62
CA THR A 253 4.99 -4.28 -6.91
C THR A 253 6.14 -4.76 -6.04
N PHE A 254 5.90 -4.94 -4.74
CA PHE A 254 6.88 -5.47 -3.80
C PHE A 254 6.29 -6.63 -3.00
N THR A 255 7.16 -7.51 -2.50
CA THR A 255 6.78 -8.63 -1.64
C THR A 255 7.87 -8.91 -0.60
N ALA A 256 7.44 -9.42 0.55
CA ALA A 256 8.28 -10.12 1.50
C ALA A 256 7.50 -11.31 2.06
N LYS A 257 8.11 -12.11 2.96
CA LYS A 257 7.36 -13.18 3.62
C LYS A 257 6.14 -12.61 4.36
N GLY A 258 4.94 -13.06 3.98
CA GLY A 258 3.67 -12.61 4.56
C GLY A 258 3.28 -11.17 4.20
N LEU A 259 3.89 -10.57 3.18
CA LEU A 259 3.64 -9.18 2.75
C LEU A 259 3.55 -9.08 1.22
N TYR A 260 2.51 -8.42 0.74
CA TYR A 260 2.41 -7.94 -0.64
C TYR A 260 2.07 -6.44 -0.65
N VAL A 261 2.80 -5.66 -1.46
CA VAL A 261 2.49 -4.26 -1.72
C VAL A 261 2.11 -4.13 -3.19
N CYS A 262 0.84 -3.89 -3.44
CA CYS A 262 0.26 -3.72 -4.77
C CYS A 262 0.07 -2.23 -5.08
N THR A 263 0.42 -1.83 -6.31
CA THR A 263 0.26 -0.44 -6.76
C THR A 263 -0.85 -0.35 -7.81
N PHE A 264 -1.94 0.32 -7.45
CA PHE A 264 -3.02 0.64 -8.36
C PHE A 264 -2.74 1.98 -9.02
N ARG A 265 -2.90 2.04 -10.34
CA ARG A 265 -2.71 3.26 -11.12
C ARG A 265 -3.94 3.57 -11.97
N PRO A 266 -4.04 4.82 -12.46
CA PRO A 266 -5.02 5.19 -13.45
C PRO A 266 -4.94 4.28 -14.67
N ARG A 267 -6.04 3.59 -14.97
CA ARG A 267 -6.11 2.52 -15.97
C ARG A 267 -7.43 2.53 -16.71
N SER A 268 -7.41 2.11 -17.97
CA SER A 268 -8.66 1.76 -18.64
C SER A 268 -9.33 0.62 -17.87
N LEU A 269 -10.64 0.67 -17.78
CA LEU A 269 -11.44 -0.42 -17.24
C LEU A 269 -11.75 -1.43 -18.35
N GLU A 270 -12.25 -2.60 -17.96
CA GLU A 270 -12.42 -3.75 -18.84
C GLU A 270 -13.32 -3.38 -20.04
N GLY A 271 -12.94 -3.82 -21.24
CA GLY A 271 -13.56 -3.41 -22.50
C GLY A 271 -14.83 -4.20 -22.84
N ASN A 272 -14.91 -5.44 -22.37
CA ASN A 272 -16.06 -6.31 -22.59
C ASN A 272 -17.21 -5.96 -21.63
N PRO A 273 -18.40 -5.54 -22.13
CA PRO A 273 -19.54 -5.13 -21.30
C PRO A 273 -20.13 -6.23 -20.43
N ASN A 274 -19.74 -7.49 -20.67
CA ASN A 274 -20.15 -8.62 -19.85
C ASN A 274 -19.25 -8.83 -18.62
N VAL A 275 -18.14 -8.09 -18.50
CA VAL A 275 -17.20 -8.17 -17.38
C VAL A 275 -17.51 -7.05 -16.40
N GLU A 276 -17.58 -7.37 -15.11
CA GLU A 276 -17.74 -6.35 -14.09
C GLU A 276 -16.43 -5.54 -13.94
N ARG A 277 -16.54 -4.21 -13.84
CA ARG A 277 -15.39 -3.30 -13.70
C ARG A 277 -15.04 -2.96 -12.24
N VAL A 278 -16.02 -3.21 -11.39
CA VAL A 278 -15.98 -2.94 -9.96
C VAL A 278 -15.61 -4.24 -9.27
N PRO A 279 -14.59 -4.29 -8.39
CA PRO A 279 -14.13 -5.51 -7.75
C PRO A 279 -15.28 -6.36 -7.19
N TRP A 280 -15.11 -7.67 -7.21
CA TRP A 280 -16.04 -8.57 -6.55
C TRP A 280 -16.03 -8.31 -5.04
N GLY A 281 -17.17 -8.57 -4.40
CA GLY A 281 -17.15 -8.70 -2.95
C GLY A 281 -16.28 -9.90 -2.59
N HIS A 282 -15.51 -9.84 -1.53
CA HIS A 282 -14.68 -10.98 -1.14
C HIS A 282 -14.48 -11.04 0.36
N ARG A 283 -14.04 -12.20 0.81
CA ARG A 283 -13.32 -12.34 2.07
C ARG A 283 -12.01 -13.05 1.78
N ASN A 284 -10.92 -12.36 2.10
CA ASN A 284 -9.61 -12.98 2.19
C ASN A 284 -9.49 -13.54 3.60
N ILE A 285 -9.32 -14.85 3.71
CA ILE A 285 -9.34 -15.52 5.02
C ILE A 285 -7.94 -15.58 5.66
N ASP A 286 -6.90 -15.32 4.86
CA ASP A 286 -5.50 -15.47 5.27
C ASP A 286 -4.76 -14.14 5.39
N PHE A 287 -5.29 -13.04 4.85
CA PHE A 287 -4.60 -11.74 4.84
C PHE A 287 -5.53 -10.62 5.27
N ASP A 288 -4.99 -9.71 6.08
CA ASP A 288 -5.54 -8.38 6.29
C ASP A 288 -5.17 -7.50 5.09
N GLU A 289 -6.11 -6.68 4.62
CA GLU A 289 -5.90 -5.80 3.46
C GLU A 289 -5.93 -4.34 3.89
N VAL A 290 -4.81 -3.64 3.71
CA VAL A 290 -4.70 -2.20 4.00
C VAL A 290 -4.66 -1.41 2.71
N PHE A 291 -5.64 -0.55 2.48
CA PHE A 291 -5.72 0.26 1.28
C PHE A 291 -5.46 1.73 1.59
N PHE A 292 -4.54 2.37 0.87
CA PHE A 292 -4.23 3.79 0.98
C PHE A 292 -4.45 4.52 -0.33
N ILE A 293 -5.17 5.65 -0.29
CA ILE A 293 -5.45 6.46 -1.47
C ILE A 293 -4.40 7.56 -1.62
N HIS A 294 -3.54 7.43 -2.62
CA HIS A 294 -2.49 8.40 -2.91
C HIS A 294 -3.00 9.59 -3.73
N ASP A 295 -3.79 9.36 -4.78
CA ASP A 295 -4.28 10.43 -5.64
C ASP A 295 -5.53 9.99 -6.44
N GLY A 296 -6.27 10.96 -6.96
CA GLY A 296 -7.47 10.72 -7.77
C GLY A 296 -8.72 10.39 -6.97
N GLN A 297 -9.84 10.23 -7.68
CA GLN A 297 -11.12 9.89 -7.07
C GLN A 297 -11.31 8.38 -6.97
N PHE A 298 -11.53 7.89 -5.76
CA PHE A 298 -11.87 6.49 -5.52
C PHE A 298 -13.37 6.25 -5.78
N THR A 299 -13.68 5.63 -6.92
CA THR A 299 -15.05 5.47 -7.43
C THR A 299 -15.82 4.29 -6.79
N MET A 300 -15.23 3.61 -5.81
CA MET A 300 -15.82 2.43 -5.15
C MET A 300 -16.60 2.74 -3.86
N SER A 301 -16.77 4.02 -3.54
CA SER A 301 -17.51 4.52 -2.38
C SER A 301 -18.63 5.48 -2.81
N ARG A 302 -19.81 5.36 -2.20
CA ARG A 302 -21.09 6.01 -2.55
C ARG A 302 -21.13 7.51 -2.38
N THR A 303 -20.15 8.15 -1.77
CA THR A 303 -20.26 9.55 -1.31
C THR A 303 -20.46 10.55 -2.47
N GLU A 304 -21.71 10.65 -2.93
CA GLU A 304 -22.28 11.77 -3.67
C GLU A 304 -22.10 13.03 -2.82
N GLY A 305 -21.49 14.07 -3.40
CA GLY A 305 -21.17 15.31 -2.70
C GLY A 305 -19.68 15.58 -2.45
N GLY A 306 -18.77 14.84 -3.11
CA GLY A 306 -17.33 15.21 -3.14
C GLY A 306 -16.51 14.72 -1.94
N LYS A 307 -16.95 13.65 -1.27
CA LYS A 307 -16.23 13.00 -0.17
C LYS A 307 -16.10 11.48 -0.35
N GLY A 308 -15.88 10.99 -1.58
CA GLY A 308 -15.28 9.65 -1.74
C GLY A 308 -14.06 9.52 -0.82
N ALA A 309 -13.69 8.30 -0.42
CA ALA A 309 -12.54 8.05 0.45
C ALA A 309 -11.38 8.97 0.03
N ALA A 310 -11.08 9.94 0.90
CA ALA A 310 -10.30 11.11 0.49
C ALA A 310 -8.85 10.70 0.26
N THR A 311 -8.13 11.48 -0.55
CA THR A 311 -6.67 11.37 -0.61
C THR A 311 -6.09 11.37 0.80
N GLY A 312 -5.23 10.39 1.09
CA GLY A 312 -4.68 10.15 2.41
C GLY A 312 -5.46 9.17 3.27
N SER A 313 -6.70 8.82 2.95
CA SER A 313 -7.43 7.84 3.75
C SER A 313 -6.78 6.46 3.67
N ILE A 314 -6.78 5.77 4.81
CA ILE A 314 -6.33 4.38 4.94
C ILE A 314 -7.53 3.56 5.39
N SER A 315 -7.85 2.46 4.70
CA SER A 315 -8.78 1.45 5.21
C SER A 315 -8.01 0.20 5.61
N LEU A 316 -8.48 -0.48 6.65
CA LEU A 316 -8.06 -1.84 7.01
C LEU A 316 -9.28 -2.75 6.93
N ASN A 317 -9.22 -3.76 6.08
CA ASN A 317 -10.19 -4.84 5.99
C ASN A 317 -9.57 -6.10 6.57
N PRO A 318 -9.91 -6.49 7.81
CA PRO A 318 -9.30 -7.65 8.44
C PRO A 318 -9.68 -8.97 7.79
N ALA A 319 -8.77 -9.93 7.88
CA ALA A 319 -8.94 -11.29 7.41
C ALA A 319 -10.21 -11.92 7.97
N GLY A 320 -10.99 -12.54 7.09
CA GLY A 320 -12.23 -13.25 7.42
C GLY A 320 -13.49 -12.38 7.46
N LEU A 321 -13.39 -11.05 7.40
CA LEU A 321 -14.56 -10.20 7.17
C LEU A 321 -14.77 -9.99 5.67
N HIS A 322 -16.03 -9.95 5.25
CA HIS A 322 -16.35 -9.54 3.88
C HIS A 322 -15.98 -8.09 3.67
N HIS A 323 -15.61 -7.73 2.45
CA HIS A 323 -15.57 -6.34 2.03
C HIS A 323 -15.72 -6.28 0.51
N GLY A 324 -15.80 -5.07 -0.01
CA GLY A 324 -16.02 -4.84 -1.43
C GLY A 324 -16.71 -3.52 -1.69
N PRO A 325 -17.25 -3.34 -2.90
CA PRO A 325 -17.89 -2.10 -3.31
C PRO A 325 -19.07 -1.74 -2.41
N GLU A 326 -19.23 -0.46 -2.11
CA GLU A 326 -20.40 0.01 -1.37
C GLU A 326 -21.70 -0.20 -2.16
N PRO A 327 -22.87 -0.32 -1.48
CA PRO A 327 -24.13 -0.62 -2.14
C PRO A 327 -24.49 0.39 -3.25
N GLY A 328 -24.89 -0.06 -4.44
CA GLY A 328 -25.23 0.84 -5.55
C GLY A 328 -24.06 1.19 -6.49
N VAL A 329 -22.81 0.99 -6.06
CA VAL A 329 -21.62 1.27 -6.89
C VAL A 329 -21.59 0.35 -8.11
N ARG A 330 -21.90 -0.94 -7.94
CA ARG A 330 -21.93 -1.90 -9.05
C ARG A 330 -23.01 -1.55 -10.07
N GLU A 331 -24.21 -1.22 -9.61
CA GLU A 331 -25.34 -0.80 -10.44
C GLU A 331 -25.02 0.49 -11.19
N ALA A 332 -24.40 1.47 -10.53
CA ALA A 332 -23.94 2.70 -11.14
C ALA A 332 -22.87 2.45 -12.21
N SER A 333 -21.88 1.59 -11.94
CA SER A 333 -20.83 1.21 -12.89
C SER A 333 -21.41 0.58 -14.17
N ARG A 334 -22.37 -0.35 -14.04
CA ARG A 334 -23.06 -0.95 -15.19
C ARG A 334 -23.85 0.10 -15.98
N LYS A 335 -24.58 0.99 -15.29
CA LYS A 335 -25.38 2.05 -15.93
C LYS A 335 -24.51 3.07 -16.67
N ASN A 336 -23.34 3.38 -16.12
CA ASN A 336 -22.42 4.39 -16.65
C ASN A 336 -21.28 3.77 -17.47
N TRP A 337 -21.38 2.52 -17.92
CA TRP A 337 -20.33 1.81 -18.65
C TRP A 337 -19.62 2.62 -19.73
N GLN A 338 -20.35 3.40 -20.52
CA GLN A 338 -19.75 4.23 -21.58
C GLN A 338 -19.01 5.47 -21.05
N LYS A 339 -19.46 6.03 -19.91
CA LYS A 339 -18.89 7.23 -19.30
C LYS A 339 -17.67 6.89 -18.43
N ASP A 340 -17.78 5.81 -17.65
CA ASP A 340 -16.80 5.40 -16.64
C ASP A 340 -15.93 4.27 -17.20
N ALA A 341 -15.25 4.54 -18.32
CA ALA A 341 -14.36 3.59 -19.00
C ALA A 341 -12.92 3.60 -18.46
N ARG A 342 -12.64 4.44 -17.47
CA ARG A 342 -11.31 4.64 -16.92
C ARG A 342 -11.39 4.88 -15.42
N SER A 343 -10.45 4.29 -14.69
CA SER A 343 -10.17 4.59 -13.29
C SER A 343 -9.06 5.63 -13.23
N GLU A 344 -9.21 6.63 -12.36
CA GLU A 344 -8.24 7.71 -12.16
C GLU A 344 -7.53 7.63 -10.80
N VAL A 345 -7.78 6.59 -10.00
CA VAL A 345 -7.15 6.45 -8.68
C VAL A 345 -5.71 5.95 -8.81
N THR A 346 -4.83 6.53 -8.01
CA THR A 346 -3.55 5.93 -7.62
C THR A 346 -3.65 5.53 -6.16
N ALA A 347 -3.39 4.26 -5.86
CA ALA A 347 -3.51 3.73 -4.52
C ALA A 347 -2.52 2.60 -4.25
N LEU A 348 -2.31 2.33 -2.97
CA LEU A 348 -1.51 1.23 -2.48
C LEU A 348 -2.43 0.26 -1.77
N ASN A 349 -2.25 -1.03 -2.04
CA ASN A 349 -2.84 -2.08 -1.22
C ASN A 349 -1.70 -2.87 -0.58
N ILE A 350 -1.75 -3.05 0.73
CA ILE A 350 -0.73 -3.70 1.53
C ILE A 350 -1.42 -4.88 2.20
N ASP A 351 -1.21 -6.07 1.65
CA ASP A 351 -1.76 -7.32 2.17
C ASP A 351 -0.76 -7.94 3.13
N VAL A 352 -1.23 -8.30 4.32
CA VAL A 352 -0.39 -8.88 5.38
C VAL A 352 -1.02 -10.15 5.93
N GLU A 353 -0.25 -11.24 5.94
CA GLU A 353 -0.73 -12.58 6.35
C GLU A 353 -1.06 -12.64 7.85
N LEU A 354 -0.19 -12.09 8.69
CA LEU A 354 -0.43 -12.05 10.12
C LEU A 354 -1.36 -10.88 10.48
N PRO A 355 -2.39 -11.10 11.33
CA PRO A 355 -3.34 -10.06 11.70
C PRO A 355 -2.67 -8.81 12.26
N LEU A 356 -3.08 -7.65 11.78
CA LEU A 356 -2.58 -6.35 12.18
C LEU A 356 -3.31 -5.84 13.42
N THR A 357 -2.53 -5.31 14.36
CA THR A 357 -3.02 -4.57 15.52
C THR A 357 -2.97 -3.09 15.23
N MET A 358 -4.08 -2.39 15.49
CA MET A 358 -4.16 -0.94 15.37
C MET A 358 -3.67 -0.26 16.65
N THR A 359 -2.77 0.72 16.51
CA THR A 359 -2.26 1.52 17.64
C THR A 359 -3.32 2.50 18.14
N ASP A 360 -3.12 3.03 19.35
CA ASP A 360 -4.03 4.04 19.90
C ASP A 360 -4.01 5.35 19.11
N ALA A 361 -2.88 5.68 18.49
CA ALA A 361 -2.77 6.81 17.58
C ALA A 361 -3.67 6.64 16.34
N ALA A 362 -3.71 5.44 15.76
CA ALA A 362 -4.58 5.13 14.62
C ALA A 362 -6.07 5.14 15.02
N LYS A 363 -6.42 4.54 16.18
CA LYS A 363 -7.80 4.58 16.72
C LYS A 363 -8.30 5.99 16.99
N ALA A 364 -7.41 6.90 17.42
CA ALA A 364 -7.78 8.28 17.73
C ALA A 364 -8.29 9.09 16.52
N VAL A 365 -7.94 8.66 15.30
CA VAL A 365 -8.34 9.30 14.03
C VAL A 365 -9.18 8.36 13.15
N GLU A 366 -9.72 7.31 13.74
CA GLU A 366 -10.59 6.37 13.05
C GLU A 366 -11.96 7.01 12.80
N VAL A 367 -12.56 6.71 11.64
CA VAL A 367 -13.95 7.06 11.34
C VAL A 367 -14.88 6.18 12.18
N PRO A 368 -15.67 6.74 13.11
CA PRO A 368 -16.57 5.95 13.94
C PRO A 368 -17.62 5.22 13.09
N GLU A 369 -17.91 3.98 13.48
CA GLU A 369 -18.94 3.15 12.84
C GLU A 369 -18.76 2.98 11.32
N TYR A 370 -17.51 2.91 10.85
CA TYR A 370 -17.17 2.81 9.43
C TYR A 370 -17.91 1.69 8.70
N PHE A 371 -18.14 0.53 9.33
CA PHE A 371 -18.91 -0.57 8.73
C PHE A 371 -20.32 -0.17 8.24
N LYS A 372 -20.92 0.90 8.78
CA LYS A 372 -22.24 1.38 8.37
C LYS A 372 -22.24 2.00 6.98
N THR A 373 -21.09 2.29 6.36
CA THR A 373 -21.04 2.75 4.96
C THR A 373 -21.58 1.70 3.99
N TRP A 374 -21.58 0.42 4.38
CA TRP A 374 -22.19 -0.67 3.62
C TRP A 374 -23.65 -0.96 3.99
N ALA A 375 -24.22 -0.29 4.99
CA ALA A 375 -25.63 -0.44 5.31
C ALA A 375 -26.49 0.20 4.22
N VAL A 376 -27.45 -0.55 3.68
CA VAL A 376 -28.47 0.01 2.78
C VAL A 376 -29.50 0.73 3.66
N SER A 377 -29.77 2.02 3.39
CA SER A 377 -30.87 2.72 4.02
C SER A 377 -32.19 2.04 3.66
N GLU A 378 -33.02 1.71 4.66
CA GLU A 378 -34.42 1.39 4.43
C GLU A 378 -35.12 2.71 4.04
N ASP A 379 -35.36 2.90 2.73
CA ASP A 379 -36.30 3.91 2.23
C ASP A 379 -37.75 3.39 2.31
#